data_AF-A0A8S3JEN5-F1
#
_entry.id   AF-A0A8S3JEN5-F1
#
_cell.length_a   1.000
_cell.length_b   1.000
_cell.length_c   1.000
_cell.angle_alpha   90.00
_cell.angle_beta   90.00
_cell.angle_gamma   90.00
#
_symmetry.space_group_name_H-M   'P 1'
#
loop_
_entity.id
_entity.type
_entity.pdbx_description
1 polymer ?
#
loop_
_entity_poly.entity_id
_entity_poly.type
_entity_poly.pdbx_seq_one_letter_code
_entity_poly.pdbx_strand_id
1 'polypeptide(L)' 'MTTKVQWKRLDTTTGSSPKPRHGHRAVAVKDLIIIFGGGNDGIVEDLNVFNCATNQWFQPL' A
#
# COMPACT_ATOMS: atom_id res chain seq x y z
N MET A 1 0.07 -25.42 18.78
CA MET A 1 0.51 -25.17 17.38
C MET A 1 1.22 -23.82 17.36
N THR A 2 2.51 -23.77 17.05
CA THR A 2 3.27 -22.52 16.97
C THR A 2 3.10 -21.91 15.58
N THR A 3 2.55 -20.70 15.52
CA THR A 3 2.38 -19.95 14.28
C THR A 3 3.75 -19.47 13.80
N LYS A 4 4.18 -19.91 12.61
CA LYS A 4 5.44 -19.47 12.00
C LYS A 4 5.19 -18.18 11.23
N VAL A 5 5.89 -17.11 11.59
CA VAL A 5 5.87 -15.85 10.84
C VAL A 5 6.68 -16.02 9.56
N GLN A 6 6.08 -15.75 8.41
CA GLN A 6 6.72 -15.90 7.10
C GLN A 6 6.40 -14.70 6.22
N TRP A 7 7.37 -14.30 5.41
CA TRP A 7 7.13 -13.34 4.34
C TRP A 7 6.24 -13.95 3.28
N LYS A 8 5.27 -13.16 2.80
CA LYS A 8 4.40 -13.51 1.69
C LYS A 8 4.40 -12.37 0.68
N ARG A 9 4.69 -12.70 -0.58
CA ARG A 9 4.50 -11.78 -1.70
C ARG A 9 3.02 -11.77 -2.08
N LEU A 10 2.49 -10.58 -2.38
CA LEU A 10 1.17 -10.43 -2.97
C LEU A 10 1.33 -10.41 -4.50
N ASP A 11 1.00 -11.52 -5.16
CA ASP A 11 1.20 -11.68 -6.61
C ASP A 11 0.09 -11.04 -7.45
N THR A 12 -1.09 -10.85 -6.87
CA THR A 12 -2.26 -10.27 -7.54
C THR A 12 -2.89 -9.20 -6.67
N THR A 13 -2.96 -7.99 -7.20
CA THR A 13 -3.73 -6.87 -6.62
C THR A 13 -4.59 -6.24 -7.71
N THR A 14 -5.69 -5.62 -7.31
CA THR A 14 -6.61 -4.95 -8.24
C THR A 14 -6.67 -3.45 -7.96
N GLY A 15 -7.27 -2.68 -8.87
CA GLY A 15 -7.45 -1.23 -8.72
C GLY A 15 -6.22 -0.39 -9.09
N SER A 16 -6.24 0.88 -8.67
CA SER A 16 -5.25 1.88 -9.09
C SER A 16 -4.05 1.88 -8.15
N SER A 17 -3.06 1.03 -8.42
CA SER A 17 -1.83 1.00 -7.63
C SER A 17 -0.98 2.26 -7.85
N PRO A 18 -0.30 2.78 -6.81
CA PRO A 18 0.62 3.89 -6.97
C PRO A 18 1.83 3.49 -7.82
N LYS A 19 2.38 4.44 -8.59
CA LYS A 19 3.68 4.26 -9.24
C LYS A 19 4.77 3.92 -8.19
N PRO A 20 5.80 3.12 -8.57
CA PRO A 20 6.95 2.85 -7.72
C PRO A 20 7.56 4.14 -7.18
N ARG A 21 7.89 4.15 -5.88
CA ARG A 21 8.34 5.35 -5.15
C ARG A 21 9.14 4.97 -3.91
N HIS A 22 10.03 5.86 -3.46
CA HIS A 22 10.70 5.78 -2.16
C HIS A 22 10.36 7.00 -1.29
N GLY A 23 10.74 6.96 -0.01
CA GLY A 23 10.53 8.09 0.92
C GLY A 23 9.07 8.39 1.28
N HIS A 24 8.14 7.50 0.95
CA HIS A 24 6.73 7.63 1.33
C HIS A 24 6.53 7.36 2.82
N ARG A 25 5.42 7.85 3.37
CA ARG A 25 4.96 7.44 4.71
C ARG A 25 3.86 6.40 4.57
N ALA A 26 3.85 5.40 5.45
CA ALA A 26 2.84 4.35 5.48
C ALA A 26 2.28 4.17 6.90
N VAL A 27 0.96 4.01 7.02
CA VAL A 27 0.28 3.70 8.28
C VAL A 27 -0.77 2.60 8.06
N ALA A 28 -0.87 1.69 9.02
CA ALA A 28 -1.91 0.67 9.04
C ALA A 28 -3.08 1.13 9.92
N VAL A 29 -4.31 1.07 9.39
CA VAL A 29 -5.55 1.38 10.09
C VAL A 29 -6.58 0.29 9.77
N LYS A 30 -6.89 -0.57 10.74
CA LYS A 30 -7.72 -1.78 10.52
C LYS A 30 -7.15 -2.61 9.35
N ASP A 31 -7.98 -2.91 8.35
CA ASP A 31 -7.59 -3.67 7.16
C ASP A 31 -7.01 -2.78 6.05
N LEU A 32 -6.68 -1.52 6.34
CA LEU A 32 -6.17 -0.56 5.36
C LEU A 32 -4.70 -0.23 5.62
N ILE A 33 -3.92 -0.15 4.55
CA ILE A 33 -2.60 0.49 4.54
C ILE A 33 -2.74 1.78 3.75
N ILE A 34 -2.49 2.91 4.41
CA ILE A 34 -2.55 4.24 3.82
C ILE A 34 -1.11 4.68 3.52
N ILE A 35 -0.88 5.10 2.28
CA ILE A 35 0.42 5.57 1.78
C ILE A 35 0.27 7.02 1.33
N PHE A 36 1.16 7.89 1.82
CA PHE A 36 1.20 9.30 1.44
C PHE A 36 2.56 9.71 0.91
N GLY A 37 2.52 10.38 -0.24
CA GLY A 37 3.64 11.02 -0.90
C GLY A 37 4.78 10.09 -1.30
N GLY A 38 6.02 10.59 -1.19
CA GLY A 38 7.23 9.94 -1.72
C GLY A 38 7.42 10.22 -3.21
N GLY A 39 8.42 9.61 -3.84
CA GLY A 39 8.64 9.78 -5.28
C GLY A 39 9.95 9.20 -5.77
N ASN A 40 10.13 9.17 -7.09
CA ASN A 40 11.39 8.80 -7.75
C ASN A 40 11.87 9.97 -8.65
N ASP A 41 10.96 10.55 -9.44
CA ASP A 41 11.21 11.69 -10.32
C ASP A 41 10.45 12.93 -9.82
N GLY A 42 10.78 13.37 -8.60
CA GLY A 42 10.05 14.40 -7.87
C GLY A 42 9.10 13.83 -6.82
N ILE A 43 8.80 14.64 -5.81
CA ILE A 43 7.93 14.26 -4.70
C ILE A 43 6.47 14.47 -5.10
N VAL A 44 5.66 13.44 -4.91
CA VAL A 44 4.20 13.54 -5.02
C VAL A 44 3.58 13.74 -3.65
N GLU A 45 2.38 14.31 -3.62
CA GLU A 45 1.58 14.56 -2.42
C GLU A 45 0.23 13.83 -2.49
N ASP A 46 0.17 12.75 -3.27
CA ASP A 46 -1.02 11.91 -3.40
C ASP A 46 -1.17 10.94 -2.22
N LEU A 47 -2.42 10.55 -1.99
CA LEU A 47 -2.79 9.54 -1.01
C LEU A 47 -3.32 8.31 -1.72
N ASN A 48 -2.75 7.15 -1.40
CA ASN A 48 -3.15 5.86 -1.95
C ASN A 48 -3.46 4.91 -0.79
N VAL A 49 -4.49 4.08 -0.94
CA VAL A 49 -4.94 3.16 0.08
C VAL A 49 -4.97 1.75 -0.47
N PHE A 50 -4.44 0.80 0.29
CA PHE A 50 -4.54 -0.62 0.02
C PHE A 50 -5.44 -1.29 1.06
N ASN A 51 -6.45 -2.02 0.59
CA ASN A 51 -7.29 -2.85 1.45
C ASN A 51 -6.72 -4.28 1.50
N CYS A 52 -6.22 -4.68 2.68
CA CYS A 52 -5.61 -5.98 2.94
C CYS A 52 -6.62 -7.15 2.92
N ALA A 53 -7.92 -6.89 3.13
CA ALA A 53 -8.95 -7.92 3.07
C ALA A 53 -9.31 -8.28 1.62
N THR A 54 -9.26 -7.30 0.70
CA THR A 54 -9.64 -7.48 -0.70
C THR A 54 -8.46 -7.49 -1.68
N ASN A 55 -7.25 -7.19 -1.20
CA ASN A 55 -6.05 -6.97 -2.01
C ASN A 55 -6.25 -5.91 -3.11
N GLN A 56 -6.95 -4.81 -2.79
CA GLN A 56 -7.32 -3.77 -3.74
C GLN A 56 -6.69 -2.41 -3.39
N TRP A 57 -6.16 -1.74 -4.40
CA TRP A 57 -5.73 -0.34 -4.33
C TRP A 57 -6.84 0.61 -4.76
N PHE A 58 -6.92 1.75 -4.09
CA PHE A 58 -7.77 2.87 -4.50
C PHE A 58 -7.21 4.20 -3.99
N GLN A 59 -7.65 5.29 -4.60
CA GLN A 59 -7.45 6.64 -4.08
C GLN A 59 -8.78 7.07 -3.45
N PRO A 60 -8.78 7.55 -2.19
CA PRO A 60 -9.99 8.11 -1.61
C PRO A 60 -10.36 9.40 -2.36
N LEU A 61 -11.67 9.64 -2.45
CA LEU A 61 -12.24 10.89 -2.97
C LEU A 61 -11.92 12.06 -2.04
#